data_AF-A0A0D1YRR9-F1
#
_entry.id   AF-A0A0D1YRR9-F1
#
_cell.length_a   1.000
_cell.length_b   1.000
_cell.length_c   1.000
_cell.angle_alpha   90.00
_cell.angle_beta   90.00
_cell.angle_gamma   90.00
#
_symmetry.space_group_name_H-M   'P 1'
#
loop_
_entity.id
_entity.type
_entity.pdbx_description
1 polymer ?
#
loop_
_entity_poly.entity_id
_entity_poly.type
_entity_poly.pdbx_seq_one_letter_code
_entity_poly.pdbx_strand_id
1 'polypeptide(L)'
;MSGINALGFYQSTIFEQYLRLSPTIARVLSACVFTFQTCCSPIGVLAVDKFGRRKLMMVSALGMGSCMAIVAGASSQSHNVACVGVACAFIFLFSLFFPIGFLGLTFLYASEISPLMARVPITAMSTGCAWIFNFFIAEITPTAFATIGWRYYIVFACTNMFLILPCVYIFFPETNRCSLEGVDQIFRDSKDCLQPVKMAARLSRGLLDEAVQTDQKLSNEMVECCEAACERDDRGRQ
;
A
#
# COMPACT_ATOMS: atom_id res chain seq x y z
N MET A 1 8.58 9.26 1.45
CA MET A 1 9.42 8.93 2.63
C MET A 1 9.67 7.43 2.81
N SER A 2 9.06 6.53 2.03
CA SER A 2 9.23 5.07 2.15
C SER A 2 10.60 4.52 1.70
N GLY A 3 11.51 5.37 1.20
CA GLY A 3 12.85 4.96 0.72
C GLY A 3 12.92 4.61 -0.77
N ILE A 4 11.78 4.47 -1.45
CA ILE A 4 11.73 4.11 -2.89
C ILE A 4 12.42 5.13 -3.79
N ASN A 5 12.30 6.43 -3.51
CA ASN A 5 12.87 7.47 -4.37
C ASN A 5 14.40 7.47 -4.28
N ALA A 6 14.95 7.28 -3.07
CA ALA A 6 16.38 7.10 -2.87
C ALA A 6 16.89 5.85 -3.60
N LEU A 7 16.16 4.73 -3.50
CA LEU A 7 16.44 3.52 -4.28
C LEU A 7 16.36 3.78 -5.78
N GLY A 8 15.37 4.52 -6.26
CA GLY A 8 15.17 4.78 -7.68
C GLY A 8 16.26 5.67 -8.29
N PHE A 9 16.72 6.70 -7.57
CA PHE A 9 17.76 7.61 -8.06
C PHE A 9 19.17 7.01 -7.94
N TYR A 10 19.44 6.24 -6.89
CA TYR A 10 20.78 5.76 -6.57
C TYR A 10 20.93 4.24 -6.72
N GLN A 11 19.99 3.55 -7.37
CA GLN A 11 19.99 2.07 -7.45
C GLN A 11 21.29 1.50 -8.02
N SER A 12 21.76 2.08 -9.12
CA SER A 12 23.00 1.67 -9.78
C SER A 12 24.21 1.91 -8.87
N THR A 13 24.25 3.07 -8.22
CA THR A 13 25.28 3.42 -7.23
C THR A 13 25.24 2.47 -6.03
N ILE A 14 24.05 2.04 -5.61
CA ILE A 14 23.87 1.08 -4.52
C ILE A 14 24.48 -0.28 -4.89
N PHE A 15 24.14 -0.79 -6.07
CA PHE A 15 24.68 -2.05 -6.58
C PHE A 15 26.20 -2.00 -6.80
N GLU A 16 26.71 -0.87 -7.26
CA GLU A 16 28.14 -0.71 -7.54
C GLU A 16 28.96 -0.50 -6.26
N GLN A 17 28.60 0.46 -5.41
CA GLN A 17 29.42 0.86 -4.26
C GLN A 17 29.25 -0.04 -3.04
N TYR A 18 28.02 -0.48 -2.75
CA TYR A 18 27.74 -1.24 -1.52
C TYR A 18 27.77 -2.75 -1.75
N LEU A 19 27.39 -3.20 -2.94
CA LEU A 19 27.38 -4.61 -3.33
C LEU A 19 28.63 -5.00 -4.14
N ARG A 20 29.51 -4.04 -4.43
CA ARG A 20 30.79 -4.22 -5.17
C ARG A 20 30.62 -4.94 -6.49
N LEU A 21 29.48 -4.75 -7.14
CA LEU A 21 29.20 -5.32 -8.46
C LEU A 21 29.86 -4.46 -9.55
N SER A 22 30.15 -5.09 -10.69
CA SER A 22 30.64 -4.38 -11.86
C SER A 22 29.63 -3.29 -12.28
N PRO A 23 30.08 -2.09 -12.71
CA PRO A 23 29.19 -1.00 -13.12
C PRO A 23 28.21 -1.38 -14.24
N THR A 24 28.57 -2.35 -15.09
CA THR A 24 27.69 -2.87 -16.14
C THR A 24 26.57 -3.73 -15.55
N ILE A 25 26.91 -4.63 -14.61
CA ILE A 25 25.95 -5.49 -13.93
C ILE A 25 25.00 -4.66 -13.06
N ALA A 26 25.51 -3.66 -12.34
CA ALA A 26 24.72 -2.75 -11.51
C ALA A 26 23.66 -1.99 -12.32
N ARG A 27 24.01 -1.52 -13.52
CA ARG A 27 23.06 -0.84 -14.43
C ARG A 27 22.01 -1.80 -14.98
N VAL A 28 22.41 -2.99 -15.42
CA VAL A 28 21.48 -4.01 -15.93
C VAL A 28 20.51 -4.46 -14.83
N LEU A 29 21.01 -4.76 -13.63
CA LEU A 29 20.17 -5.09 -12.47
C LEU A 29 19.19 -3.96 -12.15
N SER A 30 19.65 -2.71 -12.24
CA SER A 30 18.77 -1.57 -11.98
C SER A 30 17.61 -1.51 -12.97
N ALA A 31 17.88 -1.72 -14.27
CA ALA A 31 16.84 -1.81 -15.28
C ALA A 31 15.89 -2.99 -15.01
N CYS A 32 16.42 -4.16 -14.62
CA CYS A 32 15.61 -5.32 -14.27
C CYS A 32 14.67 -5.05 -13.08
N VAL A 33 15.13 -4.34 -12.04
CA VAL A 33 14.29 -3.99 -10.89
C VAL A 33 13.12 -3.09 -11.31
N PHE A 34 13.36 -2.09 -12.16
CA PHE A 34 12.29 -1.21 -12.66
C PHE A 34 11.30 -1.95 -13.58
N THR A 35 11.80 -2.81 -14.47
CA THR A 35 10.93 -3.67 -15.30
C THR A 35 10.09 -4.58 -14.42
N PHE A 36 10.69 -5.21 -13.42
CA PHE A 36 9.98 -6.06 -12.47
C PHE A 36 8.90 -5.29 -11.70
N GLN A 37 9.23 -4.09 -11.20
CA GLN A 37 8.26 -3.21 -10.56
C GLN A 37 7.08 -2.86 -11.49
N THR A 38 7.37 -2.58 -12.76
CA THR A 38 6.34 -2.29 -13.77
C THR A 38 5.43 -3.50 -13.98
N CYS A 39 5.98 -4.70 -14.09
CA CYS A 39 5.21 -5.94 -14.19
C CYS A 39 4.36 -6.23 -12.95
N CYS A 40 4.81 -5.80 -11.77
CA CYS A 40 4.09 -6.01 -10.50
C CYS A 40 3.00 -4.96 -10.25
N SER A 41 3.03 -3.81 -10.94
CA SER A 41 2.06 -2.71 -10.77
C SER A 41 0.58 -3.13 -10.88
N PRO A 42 0.17 -3.96 -11.88
CA PRO A 42 -1.22 -4.40 -12.01
C PRO A 42 -1.72 -5.23 -10.81
N ILE A 43 -0.82 -5.92 -10.11
CA ILE A 43 -1.19 -6.75 -8.95
C ILE A 43 -1.75 -5.87 -7.84
N GLY A 44 -1.15 -4.70 -7.60
CA GLY A 44 -1.64 -3.73 -6.61
C GLY A 44 -3.04 -3.22 -6.93
N VAL A 45 -3.29 -2.91 -8.20
CA VAL A 45 -4.60 -2.45 -8.68
C VAL A 45 -5.66 -3.52 -8.50
N LEU A 46 -5.40 -4.77 -8.89
CA LEU A 46 -6.38 -5.84 -8.75
C LEU A 46 -6.61 -6.26 -7.28
N ALA A 47 -5.58 -6.13 -6.44
CA ALA A 47 -5.67 -6.48 -5.03
C ALA A 47 -6.45 -5.43 -4.22
N VAL A 48 -6.46 -4.16 -4.64
CA VAL A 48 -7.07 -3.05 -3.88
C VAL A 48 -8.56 -3.25 -3.67
N ASP A 49 -9.26 -3.76 -4.68
CA ASP A 49 -10.71 -3.94 -4.66
C ASP A 49 -11.13 -5.16 -3.83
N LYS A 50 -10.25 -6.16 -3.73
CA LYS A 50 -10.53 -7.39 -2.96
C LYS A 50 -10.19 -7.25 -1.48
N PHE A 51 -9.01 -6.73 -1.13
CA PHE A 51 -8.50 -6.77 0.25
C PHE A 51 -8.72 -5.48 1.05
N GLY A 52 -9.05 -4.37 0.39
CA GLY A 52 -9.30 -3.08 1.04
C GLY A 52 -8.04 -2.24 1.27
N ARG A 53 -8.21 -0.92 1.17
CA ARG A 53 -7.10 0.03 1.02
C ARG A 53 -6.18 0.02 2.24
N ARG A 54 -6.74 -0.02 3.45
CA ARG A 54 -5.97 0.03 4.71
C ARG A 54 -5.09 -1.21 4.89
N LYS A 55 -5.62 -2.40 4.61
CA LYS A 55 -4.86 -3.66 4.75
C LYS A 55 -3.70 -3.74 3.78
N LEU A 56 -3.88 -3.32 2.52
CA LEU A 56 -2.79 -3.28 1.54
C LEU A 56 -1.67 -2.31 1.98
N MET A 57 -2.01 -1.12 2.48
CA MET A 57 -1.02 -0.15 2.95
C MET A 57 -0.22 -0.68 4.15
N MET A 58 -0.87 -1.38 5.10
CA MET A 58 -0.17 -1.98 6.25
C MET A 58 0.76 -3.13 5.83
N VAL A 59 0.29 -4.04 4.97
CA VAL A 59 1.10 -5.16 4.46
C VAL A 59 2.29 -4.65 3.66
N SER A 60 2.08 -3.64 2.82
CA SER A 60 3.14 -3.01 2.04
C SER A 60 4.15 -2.30 2.95
N ALA A 61 3.71 -1.55 3.96
CA ALA A 61 4.62 -0.89 4.91
C ALA A 61 5.47 -1.90 5.71
N LEU A 62 4.86 -3.00 6.16
CA LEU A 62 5.57 -4.11 6.82
C LEU A 62 6.56 -4.80 5.87
N GLY A 63 6.15 -5.09 4.65
CA GLY A 63 6.98 -5.71 3.63
C GLY A 63 8.19 -4.85 3.27
N MET A 64 7.95 -3.56 3.01
CA MET A 64 9.02 -2.59 2.73
C MET A 64 9.97 -2.40 3.92
N GLY A 65 9.43 -2.27 5.14
CA GLY A 65 10.24 -2.10 6.36
C GLY A 65 11.13 -3.32 6.64
N SER A 66 10.56 -4.52 6.56
CA SER A 66 11.30 -5.78 6.77
C SER A 66 12.37 -6.02 5.69
N CYS A 67 12.05 -5.76 4.42
CA CYS A 67 13.02 -5.87 3.33
C CYS A 67 14.20 -4.91 3.55
N MET A 68 13.93 -3.66 3.92
CA MET A 68 15.00 -2.68 4.19
C MET A 68 15.87 -3.05 5.40
N ALA A 69 15.29 -3.66 6.43
CA ALA A 69 16.04 -4.16 7.57
C ALA A 69 17.00 -5.30 7.17
N ILE A 70 16.53 -6.21 6.31
CA ILE A 70 17.34 -7.33 5.80
C ILE A 70 18.43 -6.83 4.86
N VAL A 71 18.13 -5.89 3.98
CA VAL A 71 19.13 -5.24 3.11
C VAL A 71 20.19 -4.52 3.94
N ALA A 72 19.82 -3.84 5.03
CA ALA A 72 20.77 -3.22 5.94
C ALA A 72 21.71 -4.26 6.58
N GLY A 73 21.16 -5.36 7.08
CA GLY A 73 21.93 -6.46 7.68
C GLY A 73 22.85 -7.15 6.66
N ALA A 74 22.35 -7.47 5.46
CA ALA A 74 23.12 -8.08 4.40
C ALA A 74 24.24 -7.15 3.88
N SER A 75 23.99 -5.85 3.82
CA SER A 75 24.98 -4.84 3.40
C SER A 75 26.09 -4.62 4.42
N SER A 76 25.91 -5.04 5.68
CA SER A 76 26.98 -4.98 6.70
C SER A 76 28.13 -5.96 6.39
N GLN A 77 27.85 -7.06 5.70
CA GLN A 77 28.82 -8.10 5.34
C GLN A 77 28.99 -8.20 3.82
N SER A 78 29.42 -7.10 3.20
CA SER A 78 29.62 -6.99 1.74
C SER A 78 30.75 -7.87 1.19
N HIS A 79 31.53 -8.53 2.04
CA HIS A 79 32.58 -9.48 1.63
C HIS A 79 32.03 -10.88 1.30
N ASN A 80 30.81 -11.21 1.70
CA ASN A 80 30.23 -12.52 1.43
C ASN A 80 29.28 -12.46 0.22
N VAL A 81 29.58 -13.27 -0.81
CA VAL A 81 28.78 -13.34 -2.04
C VAL A 81 27.32 -13.75 -1.75
N ALA A 82 27.09 -14.59 -0.73
CA ALA A 82 25.74 -14.97 -0.32
C ALA A 82 24.95 -13.77 0.21
N CYS A 83 25.57 -12.89 1.01
CA CYS A 83 24.93 -11.69 1.55
C CYS A 83 24.59 -10.70 0.44
N VAL A 84 25.47 -10.55 -0.56
CA VAL A 84 25.22 -9.73 -1.76
C VAL A 84 24.00 -10.23 -2.54
N GLY A 85 23.90 -11.55 -2.76
CA GLY A 85 22.75 -12.15 -3.43
C GLY A 85 21.43 -11.95 -2.67
N VAL A 86 21.46 -12.09 -1.34
CA VAL A 86 20.31 -11.83 -0.46
C VAL A 86 19.89 -10.36 -0.57
N ALA A 87 20.81 -9.40 -0.47
CA ALA A 87 20.49 -7.98 -0.57
C ALA A 87 19.82 -7.65 -1.92
N CYS A 88 20.33 -8.19 -3.03
CA CYS A 88 19.71 -8.03 -4.34
C CYS A 88 18.28 -8.59 -4.36
N ALA A 89 18.06 -9.82 -3.89
CA ALA A 89 16.73 -10.43 -3.86
C ALA A 89 15.72 -9.62 -3.04
N PHE A 90 16.14 -9.10 -1.88
CA PHE A 90 15.28 -8.27 -1.04
C PHE A 90 15.02 -6.86 -1.61
N ILE A 91 15.92 -6.31 -2.44
CA ILE A 91 15.64 -5.10 -3.22
C ILE A 91 14.54 -5.38 -4.27
N PHE A 92 14.56 -6.55 -4.94
CA PHE A 92 13.47 -6.95 -5.82
C PHE A 92 12.14 -7.11 -5.07
N LEU A 93 12.15 -7.74 -3.89
CA LEU A 93 10.96 -7.87 -3.05
C LEU A 93 10.44 -6.51 -2.57
N PHE A 94 11.32 -5.59 -2.19
CA PHE A 94 10.94 -4.22 -1.86
C PHE A 94 10.21 -3.55 -3.04
N SER A 95 10.72 -3.73 -4.26
CA SER A 95 10.11 -3.25 -5.50
C SER A 95 8.79 -3.92 -5.87
N LEU A 96 8.46 -5.08 -5.30
CA LEU A 96 7.14 -5.72 -5.36
C LEU A 96 6.16 -5.11 -4.35
N PHE A 97 6.59 -4.92 -3.09
CA PHE A 97 5.69 -4.40 -2.05
C PHE A 97 5.29 -2.95 -2.27
N PHE A 98 6.17 -2.13 -2.83
CA PHE A 98 5.88 -0.71 -3.10
C PHE A 98 4.66 -0.48 -4.02
N PRO A 99 4.57 -1.08 -5.23
CA PRO A 99 3.42 -0.92 -6.10
C PRO A 99 2.11 -1.44 -5.51
N ILE A 100 2.18 -2.45 -4.64
CA ILE A 100 0.99 -3.04 -4.00
C ILE A 100 0.29 -2.04 -3.07
N GLY A 101 1.02 -1.17 -2.37
CA GLY A 101 0.44 -0.32 -1.32
C GLY A 101 0.65 1.18 -1.45
N PHE A 102 1.77 1.64 -2.02
CA PHE A 102 2.16 3.04 -1.92
C PHE A 102 2.24 3.78 -3.26
N LEU A 103 2.34 3.07 -4.39
CA LEU A 103 2.51 3.70 -5.71
C LEU A 103 1.26 4.48 -6.16
N GLY A 104 0.10 3.82 -6.26
CA GLY A 104 -1.16 4.47 -6.70
C GLY A 104 -2.15 4.72 -5.57
N LEU A 105 -2.12 3.84 -4.56
CA LEU A 105 -3.07 3.81 -3.45
C LEU A 105 -3.04 5.08 -2.59
N THR A 106 -1.88 5.71 -2.42
CA THR A 106 -1.71 6.92 -1.60
C THR A 106 -2.40 8.13 -2.24
N PHE A 107 -2.26 8.29 -3.56
CA PHE A 107 -2.91 9.35 -4.33
C PHE A 107 -4.41 9.12 -4.43
N LEU A 108 -4.83 7.87 -4.68
CA LEU A 108 -6.24 7.49 -4.69
C LEU A 108 -6.87 7.79 -3.33
N TYR A 109 -6.24 7.33 -2.25
CA TYR A 109 -6.72 7.54 -0.89
C TYR A 109 -6.84 9.03 -0.55
N ALA A 110 -5.85 9.87 -0.90
CA ALA A 110 -5.94 11.31 -0.68
C ALA A 110 -7.17 11.95 -1.36
N SER A 111 -7.56 11.47 -2.54
CA SER A 111 -8.78 11.92 -3.24
C SER A 111 -10.07 11.36 -2.62
N GLU A 112 -10.02 10.17 -2.03
CA GLU A 112 -11.17 9.52 -1.37
C GLU A 112 -11.53 10.21 -0.04
N ILE A 113 -10.55 10.64 0.75
CA ILE A 113 -10.83 11.27 2.06
C ILE A 113 -11.29 12.72 1.92
N SER A 114 -10.95 13.36 0.81
CA SER A 114 -11.10 14.81 0.70
C SER A 114 -12.55 15.19 0.30
N PRO A 115 -13.17 16.15 1.01
CA PRO A 115 -14.55 16.55 0.79
C PRO A 115 -14.72 17.14 -0.61
N LEU A 116 -15.86 16.89 -1.25
CA LEU A 116 -16.14 17.26 -2.66
C LEU A 116 -15.80 18.72 -2.98
N MET A 117 -16.10 19.65 -2.07
CA MET A 117 -15.84 21.08 -2.28
C MET A 117 -14.37 21.49 -2.20
N ALA A 118 -13.54 20.75 -1.45
CA ALA A 118 -12.12 21.09 -1.23
C ALA A 118 -11.16 19.98 -1.71
N ARG A 119 -11.65 19.03 -2.50
CA ARG A 119 -10.87 17.90 -3.02
C ARG A 119 -9.63 18.37 -3.79
N VAL A 120 -9.78 19.34 -4.68
CA VAL A 120 -8.69 19.87 -5.52
C VAL A 120 -7.57 20.49 -4.66
N PRO A 121 -7.83 21.49 -3.78
CA PRO A 121 -6.76 22.09 -2.98
C PRO A 121 -6.10 21.10 -2.02
N ILE A 122 -6.86 20.20 -1.38
CA ILE A 122 -6.28 19.20 -0.46
C ILE A 122 -5.37 18.21 -1.21
N THR A 123 -5.84 17.71 -2.36
CA THR A 123 -5.05 16.77 -3.18
C THR A 123 -3.81 17.46 -3.76
N ALA A 124 -3.91 18.73 -4.15
CA ALA A 124 -2.77 19.52 -4.60
C ALA A 124 -1.73 19.74 -3.50
N MET A 125 -2.16 20.09 -2.28
CA MET A 125 -1.27 20.22 -1.12
C MET A 125 -0.58 18.90 -0.78
N SER A 126 -1.34 17.79 -0.75
CA SER A 126 -0.81 16.44 -0.50
C SER A 126 0.28 16.07 -1.52
N THR A 127 0.00 16.30 -2.81
CA THR A 127 0.94 16.05 -3.90
C THR A 127 2.17 16.96 -3.78
N GLY A 128 1.97 18.25 -3.49
CA GLY A 128 3.06 19.20 -3.26
C GLY A 128 3.98 18.78 -2.12
N CYS A 129 3.42 18.39 -0.97
CA CYS A 129 4.19 17.84 0.15
C CYS A 129 4.97 16.59 -0.27
N ALA A 130 4.33 15.66 -1.00
CA ALA A 130 4.99 14.44 -1.47
C ALA A 130 6.22 14.74 -2.34
N TRP A 131 6.12 15.71 -3.25
CA TRP A 131 7.24 16.14 -4.11
C TRP A 131 8.32 16.91 -3.35
N ILE A 132 7.95 17.77 -2.39
CA ILE A 132 8.92 18.46 -1.51
C ILE A 132 9.74 17.45 -0.71
N PHE A 133 9.08 16.45 -0.11
CA PHE A 133 9.79 15.39 0.59
C PHE A 133 10.60 14.50 -0.36
N ASN A 134 10.17 14.34 -1.62
CA ASN A 134 10.95 13.64 -2.62
C ASN A 134 12.26 14.39 -2.92
N PHE A 135 12.18 15.70 -3.16
CA PHE A 135 13.33 16.57 -3.36
C PHE A 135 14.27 16.56 -2.15
N PHE A 136 13.71 16.70 -0.94
CA PHE A 136 14.51 16.65 0.29
C PHE A 136 15.28 15.32 0.43
N ILE A 137 14.65 14.19 0.14
CA ILE A 137 15.30 12.88 0.17
C ILE A 137 16.36 12.78 -0.95
N ALA A 138 16.10 13.29 -2.15
CA ALA A 138 17.07 13.26 -3.24
C ALA A 138 18.36 14.01 -2.87
N GLU A 139 18.24 15.19 -2.27
CA GLU A 139 19.39 16.01 -1.85
C GLU A 139 20.15 15.44 -0.65
N ILE A 140 19.45 14.91 0.36
CA ILE A 140 20.11 14.39 1.57
C ILE A 140 20.76 13.01 1.35
N THR A 141 20.24 12.22 0.42
CA THR A 141 20.68 10.85 0.16
C THR A 141 22.18 10.73 -0.19
N PRO A 142 22.77 11.53 -1.10
CA PRO A 142 24.20 11.41 -1.40
C PRO A 142 25.08 11.75 -0.19
N THR A 143 24.74 12.77 0.59
CA THR A 143 25.46 13.12 1.82
C THR A 143 25.31 12.06 2.89
N ALA A 144 24.11 11.48 3.04
CA ALA A 144 23.84 10.40 3.98
C ALA A 144 24.61 9.12 3.60
N PHE A 145 24.68 8.77 2.31
CA PHE A 145 25.46 7.63 1.84
C PHE A 145 26.96 7.81 2.08
N ALA A 146 27.50 9.02 1.89
CA ALA A 146 28.90 9.32 2.14
C ALA A 146 29.29 9.25 3.63
N THR A 147 28.37 9.60 4.54
CA THR A 147 28.66 9.70 5.99
C THR A 147 28.27 8.43 6.76
N ILE A 148 27.09 7.87 6.47
CA ILE A 148 26.44 6.82 7.25
C ILE A 148 26.51 5.47 6.53
N GLY A 149 26.70 5.46 5.20
CA GLY A 149 26.85 4.26 4.39
C GLY A 149 25.66 3.31 4.50
N TRP A 150 25.93 2.03 4.80
CA TRP A 150 24.91 0.98 4.87
C TRP A 150 23.86 1.21 5.97
N ARG A 151 24.18 1.99 7.02
CA ARG A 151 23.23 2.29 8.11
C ARG A 151 22.07 3.18 7.65
N TYR A 152 22.18 3.82 6.48
CA TYR A 152 21.10 4.62 5.91
C TYR A 152 19.84 3.78 5.60
N TYR A 153 20.01 2.49 5.26
CA TYR A 153 18.90 1.55 5.09
C TYR A 153 18.10 1.32 6.38
N ILE A 154 18.75 1.39 7.55
CA ILE A 154 18.09 1.24 8.86
C ILE A 154 17.13 2.42 9.10
N VAL A 155 17.51 3.64 8.70
CA VAL A 155 16.65 4.83 8.84
C VAL A 155 15.35 4.64 8.09
N PHE A 156 15.40 4.10 6.87
CA PHE A 156 14.19 3.79 6.11
C PHE A 156 13.41 2.60 6.68
N ALA A 157 14.09 1.56 7.18
CA ALA A 157 13.43 0.45 7.86
C ALA A 157 12.64 0.96 9.08
N CYS A 158 13.27 1.78 9.92
CA CYS A 158 12.64 2.39 11.09
C CYS A 158 11.51 3.35 10.69
N THR A 159 11.70 4.17 9.67
CA THR A 159 10.64 5.10 9.21
C THR A 159 9.42 4.33 8.70
N ASN A 160 9.61 3.25 7.94
CA ASN A 160 8.50 2.43 7.47
C ASN A 160 7.79 1.70 8.64
N MET A 161 8.56 1.14 9.59
CA MET A 161 8.02 0.32 10.67
C MET A 161 7.43 1.12 11.84
N PHE A 162 8.05 2.24 12.23
CA PHE A 162 7.71 3.02 13.44
C PHE A 162 7.01 4.34 13.15
N LEU A 163 7.06 4.85 11.92
CA LEU A 163 6.33 6.05 11.54
C LEU A 163 5.14 5.68 10.66
N ILE A 164 5.41 5.07 9.50
CA ILE A 164 4.38 4.84 8.48
C ILE A 164 3.36 3.81 8.94
N LEU A 165 3.79 2.64 9.43
CA LEU A 165 2.87 1.59 9.88
C LEU A 165 1.92 2.03 11.01
N PRO A 166 2.37 2.62 12.15
CA PRO A 166 1.46 3.07 13.18
C PRO A 166 0.61 4.25 12.72
N CYS A 167 1.13 5.15 11.89
CA CYS A 167 0.32 6.24 11.33
C CYS A 167 -0.83 5.70 10.47
N VAL A 168 -0.57 4.72 9.61
CA VAL A 168 -1.62 4.05 8.81
C VAL A 168 -2.60 3.30 9.72
N TYR A 169 -2.10 2.64 10.77
CA TYR A 169 -2.99 1.93 11.68
C TYR A 169 -3.91 2.86 12.47
N ILE A 170 -3.41 4.01 12.95
CA ILE A 170 -4.11 4.90 13.87
C ILE A 170 -4.97 5.95 13.14
N PHE A 171 -4.49 6.51 12.03
CA PHE A 171 -5.12 7.67 11.39
C PHE A 171 -5.90 7.35 10.12
N PHE A 172 -5.71 6.17 9.51
CA PHE A 172 -6.34 5.88 8.21
C PHE A 172 -7.64 5.10 8.41
N PRO A 173 -8.82 5.72 8.24
CA PRO A 173 -10.08 5.00 8.13
C PRO A 173 -10.10 4.05 6.93
N GLU A 174 -10.83 2.95 7.05
CA GLU A 174 -11.12 2.09 5.90
C GLU A 174 -12.17 2.77 5.01
N THR A 175 -11.80 3.14 3.80
CA THR A 175 -12.70 3.75 2.80
C THR A 175 -13.39 2.72 1.91
N ASN A 176 -13.04 1.45 2.04
CA ASN A 176 -13.52 0.41 1.13
C ASN A 176 -15.05 0.22 1.23
N ARG A 177 -15.71 0.15 0.08
CA ARG A 177 -17.16 -0.08 -0.09
C ARG A 177 -18.10 0.99 0.49
N CYS A 178 -17.58 2.14 0.94
CA CYS A 178 -18.41 3.29 1.28
C CYS A 178 -18.62 4.18 0.05
N SER A 179 -19.82 4.78 -0.09
CA SER A 179 -20.01 5.86 -1.06
C SER A 179 -19.17 7.08 -0.65
N LEU A 180 -18.84 7.93 -1.63
CA LEU A 180 -18.14 9.19 -1.37
C LEU A 180 -18.88 10.07 -0.36
N GLU A 181 -20.21 10.02 -0.36
CA GLU A 181 -21.07 10.74 0.59
C GLU A 181 -20.99 10.14 2.01
N GLY A 182 -20.88 8.82 2.13
CA GLY A 182 -20.71 8.14 3.41
C GLY A 182 -19.36 8.44 4.07
N VAL A 183 -18.30 8.62 3.27
CA VAL A 183 -16.99 9.07 3.76
C VAL A 183 -17.07 10.51 4.28
N ASP A 184 -17.77 11.39 3.56
CA ASP A 184 -17.97 12.79 3.97
C ASP A 184 -18.79 12.88 5.28
N GLN A 185 -19.81 12.04 5.45
CA GLN A 185 -20.58 11.93 6.70
C GLN A 185 -19.70 11.51 7.88
N ILE A 186 -18.79 10.54 7.70
CA ILE A 186 -17.85 10.13 8.75
C ILE A 186 -17.02 11.33 9.22
N PHE A 187 -16.47 12.13 8.30
CA PHE A 187 -15.67 13.29 8.66
C PHE A 187 -16.49 14.43 9.26
N ARG A 188 -17.76 14.58 8.86
CA ARG A 188 -18.68 15.61 9.38
C ARG A 188 -19.15 15.32 10.81
N ASP A 189 -19.35 14.05 11.14
CA ASP A 189 -19.79 13.61 12.47
C ASP A 189 -18.62 13.38 13.46
N SER A 190 -17.39 13.35 12.95
CA SER A 190 -16.17 13.18 13.74
C SER A 190 -15.80 14.48 14.47
N LYS A 191 -15.66 14.42 15.80
CA LYS A 191 -15.20 15.56 16.61
C LYS A 191 -13.68 15.51 16.91
N ASP A 192 -13.03 14.36 16.74
CA ASP A 192 -11.60 14.15 17.02
C ASP A 192 -10.87 13.42 15.87
N CYS A 193 -9.55 13.60 15.73
CA CYS A 193 -8.72 12.96 14.69
C CYS A 193 -8.71 11.41 14.70
N LEU A 194 -9.12 10.78 15.81
CA LEU A 194 -9.11 9.31 15.97
C LEU A 194 -10.51 8.67 15.81
N GLN A 195 -11.57 9.47 15.80
CA GLN A 195 -12.94 8.99 15.61
C GLN A 195 -13.24 8.48 14.19
N PRO A 196 -12.69 9.07 13.10
CA PRO A 196 -12.94 8.60 11.73
C PRO A 196 -12.63 7.12 11.55
N VAL A 197 -11.56 6.60 12.16
CA VAL A 197 -11.18 5.18 12.06
C VAL A 197 -12.21 4.27 12.71
N LYS A 198 -12.72 4.66 13.90
CA LYS A 198 -13.75 3.87 14.61
C LYS A 198 -15.10 3.96 13.91
N MET A 199 -15.44 5.11 13.34
CA MET A 199 -16.70 5.34 12.63
C MET A 199 -16.72 4.61 11.28
N ALA A 200 -15.63 4.67 10.51
CA ALA A 200 -15.47 3.89 9.29
C ALA A 200 -15.58 2.38 9.55
N ALA A 201 -14.99 1.88 10.64
CA ALA A 201 -15.10 0.47 11.03
C ALA A 201 -16.52 0.05 11.47
N ARG A 202 -17.36 0.99 11.93
CA ARG A 202 -18.78 0.76 12.26
C ARG A 202 -19.64 0.79 11.01
N LEU A 203 -19.47 1.79 10.15
CA LEU A 203 -20.21 1.93 8.90
C LEU A 203 -19.96 0.73 7.96
N SER A 204 -18.69 0.33 7.82
CA SER A 204 -18.33 -0.85 7.04
C SER A 204 -18.98 -2.14 7.58
N ARG A 205 -19.13 -2.27 8.91
CA ARG A 205 -19.86 -3.40 9.52
C ARG A 205 -21.35 -3.35 9.22
N GLY A 206 -21.99 -2.18 9.36
CA GLY A 206 -23.41 -2.00 9.03
C GLY A 206 -23.74 -2.35 7.57
N LEU A 207 -22.90 -1.90 6.62
CA LEU A 207 -23.08 -2.24 5.20
C LEU A 207 -22.90 -3.74 4.91
N LEU A 208 -22.01 -4.42 5.63
CA LEU A 208 -21.86 -5.87 5.52
C LEU A 208 -23.09 -6.60 6.08
N ASP A 209 -23.63 -6.14 7.20
CA ASP A 209 -24.84 -6.71 7.80
C ASP A 209 -26.08 -6.52 6.89
N GLU A 210 -26.23 -5.35 6.26
CA GLU A 210 -27.27 -5.09 5.25
C GLU A 210 -27.12 -5.96 3.99
N ALA A 211 -25.88 -6.17 3.52
CA ALA A 211 -25.63 -7.03 2.37
C ALA A 211 -25.98 -8.50 2.67
N VAL A 212 -25.62 -9.00 3.85
CA VAL A 212 -25.98 -10.36 4.30
C VAL A 212 -27.49 -10.51 4.44
N GLN A 213 -28.18 -9.51 5.00
CA GLN A 213 -29.65 -9.54 5.11
C GLN A 213 -30.35 -9.54 3.75
N THR A 214 -29.83 -8.79 2.78
CA THR A 214 -30.38 -8.75 1.42
C THR A 214 -30.19 -10.09 0.71
N ASP A 215 -29.01 -10.71 0.83
CA ASP A 215 -28.71 -12.03 0.26
C ASP A 215 -29.59 -13.13 0.88
N GLN A 216 -29.77 -13.08 2.21
CA GLN A 216 -30.67 -13.98 2.93
C GLN A 216 -32.14 -13.84 2.46
N LYS A 217 -32.61 -12.60 2.23
CA LYS A 217 -33.96 -12.34 1.71
C LYS A 217 -34.14 -12.88 0.30
N LEU A 218 -33.18 -12.64 -0.59
CA LEU A 218 -33.19 -13.18 -1.95
C LEU A 218 -33.17 -14.71 -1.97
N SER A 219 -32.36 -15.33 -1.09
CA SER A 219 -32.34 -16.79 -0.96
C SER A 219 -33.68 -17.34 -0.49
N ASN A 220 -34.32 -16.69 0.49
CA ASN A 220 -35.65 -17.09 0.96
C ASN A 220 -36.72 -16.91 -0.14
N GLU A 221 -36.72 -15.80 -0.87
CA GLU A 221 -37.65 -15.57 -1.98
C GLU A 221 -37.45 -16.58 -3.13
N MET A 222 -36.21 -16.98 -3.42
CA MET A 222 -35.93 -18.03 -4.41
C MET A 222 -36.45 -19.40 -3.95
N VAL A 223 -36.32 -19.74 -2.67
CA VAL A 223 -36.88 -20.99 -2.11
C VAL A 223 -38.40 -20.98 -2.20
N GLU A 224 -39.04 -19.88 -1.82
CA GLU A 224 -40.50 -19.72 -1.85
C GLU A 224 -41.05 -19.77 -3.29
N CYS A 225 -40.35 -19.16 -4.27
CA CYS A 225 -40.68 -19.32 -5.69
C CYS A 225 -40.53 -20.77 -6.19
N CYS A 226 -39.53 -21.51 -5.70
CA CYS A 226 -39.27 -22.88 -6.11
C CYS A 226 -40.35 -23.83 -5.54
N GLU A 227 -40.73 -23.66 -4.28
CA GLU A 227 -41.85 -24.38 -3.65
C GLU A 227 -43.17 -24.09 -4.38
N ALA A 228 -43.46 -22.81 -4.68
CA ALA A 228 -44.66 -22.41 -5.41
C ALA A 228 -44.69 -22.91 -6.88
N ALA A 229 -43.53 -23.17 -7.48
CA ALA A 229 -43.43 -23.80 -8.79
C ALA A 229 -43.66 -25.32 -8.72
N CYS A 230 -43.14 -25.97 -7.67
CA CYS A 230 -43.34 -27.40 -7.43
C CYS A 230 -44.82 -27.73 -7.15
N GLU A 231 -45.50 -26.91 -6.33
CA GLU A 231 -46.95 -27.04 -6.08
C GLU A 231 -47.83 -26.79 -7.31
N ARG A 232 -47.33 -26.08 -8.32
CA ARG A 232 -48.04 -25.88 -9.59
C ARG A 232 -47.85 -27.06 -10.55
N ASP A 233 -46.67 -27.69 -10.55
CA ASP A 233 -46.41 -28.89 -11.35
C ASP A 233 -47.22 -30.09 -10.85
N ASP A 234 -47.34 -30.26 -9.53
CA ASP A 234 -48.18 -31.33 -8.94
C ASP A 234 -49.67 -31.14 -9.21
N ARG A 235 -50.16 -29.90 -9.25
CA ARG A 235 -51.56 -29.59 -9.62
C ARG A 235 -51.85 -29.78 -11.12
N GLY A 236 -50.84 -29.75 -11.99
CA GLY A 236 -50.98 -29.99 -13.42
C GLY A 236 -51.02 -31.47 -13.81
N ARG A 237 -50.75 -32.40 -12.88
CA ARG A 237 -50.74 -33.86 -13.10
C ARG A 237 -52.01 -34.58 -12.63
N GLN A 238 -52.97 -33.89 -12.00
CA GLN A 238 -54.29 -34.41 -11.66
C GLN A 238 -55.31 -34.01 -12.71
#